data_AF-A0A8T6YFU9-F1
#
_entry.id   AF-A0A8T6YFU9-F1
#
_cell.length_a   1.000
_cell.length_b   1.000
_cell.length_c   1.000
_cell.angle_alpha   90.00
_cell.angle_beta   90.00
_cell.angle_gamma   90.00
#
_symmetry.space_group_name_H-M   'P 1'
#
loop_
_entity.id
_entity.type
_entity.pdbx_description
1 polymer ?
#
loop_
_entity_poly.entity_id
_entity_poly.type
_entity_poly.pdbx_seq_one_letter_code
_entity_poly.pdbx_strand_id
1 'polypeptide(L)'
;MILRKNISLTEEYLKKLGPLLEKHNGNLSAVIREVIDLADAAFADPDSVKRLISGLREEQNLTSSTLIWALKNLTGRMPDWEMVRNIVGNNISSVSSLETRLNELCGEIYWASSIKISPDDDNRPTSAVFTITGKNQDMNRYLASVTALFIARKFGMGVSGTKNINNSFEMEMKKGENEWALKSIIGNFGYFDEVFSEIYKKPEFWAILITLYIKMNYDMVAMSRLFYEEILGEKTPKTTICIERFYDCPVNSIPHEEFIKKIAALYPCMGIIKKLDINKDSLIIHHGLTDPGAVKKLADMFTDILNLSGHTYGPQISESLIVMKQQPEVGKILTRMIDDLKPRELPLSDYHKDLLKLLDILKNVPPDEEFIKSFGSKFGKKMIQNYEKDRSVEKWNAEMFVNYLKEASIIIGQDSNWSNVSESVIHGEITGCNLVKCNGDISVTNCMFIKGIFNGWVNHAFGAPSKLVYNNGAGRTDVCEIYIAL
;
A
#
# COMPACT_ATOMS: atom_id res chain seq x y z
N MET A 1 51.03 56.79 36.48
CA MET A 1 52.47 56.50 36.26
C MET A 1 52.60 55.81 34.91
N ILE A 2 53.23 56.45 33.91
CA ILE A 2 53.40 55.85 32.58
C ILE A 2 54.73 55.09 32.60
N LEU A 3 54.67 53.76 32.55
CA LEU A 3 55.83 52.88 32.53
C LEU A 3 56.23 52.69 31.06
N ARG A 4 57.29 53.37 30.61
CA ARG A 4 57.84 53.21 29.25
C ARG A 4 58.82 52.04 29.24
N LYS A 5 58.48 50.98 28.51
CA LYS A 5 59.39 49.87 28.18
C LYS A 5 59.65 49.89 26.68
N ASN A 6 60.92 49.82 26.29
CA ASN A 6 61.31 49.79 24.88
C ASN A 6 61.27 48.34 24.39
N ILE A 7 60.65 48.11 23.23
CA ILE A 7 60.59 46.80 22.57
C ILE A 7 61.36 46.91 21.25
N SER A 8 62.35 46.05 21.05
CA SER A 8 63.06 45.93 19.78
C SER A 8 62.39 44.82 18.95
N LEU A 9 61.93 45.17 17.75
CA LEU A 9 61.37 44.22 16.78
C LEU A 9 62.31 44.10 15.60
N THR A 10 62.61 42.87 15.17
CA THR A 10 63.35 42.65 13.93
C THR A 10 62.47 42.93 12.73
N GLU A 11 63.10 43.22 11.59
CA GLU A 11 62.39 43.51 10.33
C GLU A 11 61.45 42.38 9.89
N GLU A 12 61.79 41.12 10.23
CA GLU A 12 60.93 39.96 9.99
C GLU A 12 59.59 40.07 10.72
N TYR A 13 59.59 40.49 11.99
CA TYR A 13 58.36 40.65 12.77
C TYR A 13 57.59 41.91 12.35
N LEU A 14 58.27 42.97 11.91
CA LEU A 14 57.62 44.14 11.33
C LEU A 14 56.87 43.80 10.03
N LYS A 15 57.45 42.95 9.17
CA LYS A 15 56.78 42.46 7.96
C LYS A 15 55.51 41.67 8.28
N LYS A 16 55.52 40.86 9.34
CA LYS A 16 54.32 40.11 9.80
C LYS A 16 53.20 41.03 10.30
N LEU A 17 53.53 42.23 10.79
CA LEU A 17 52.56 43.25 11.21
C LEU A 17 52.13 44.19 10.06
N GLY A 18 52.65 44.01 8.85
CA GLY A 18 52.44 44.89 7.69
C GLY A 18 50.97 45.26 7.44
N PRO A 19 50.03 44.30 7.38
CA PRO A 19 48.60 44.62 7.15
C PRO A 19 47.98 45.50 8.24
N LEU A 20 48.37 45.29 9.51
CA LEU A 20 47.88 46.10 10.63
C LEU A 20 48.55 47.48 10.64
N LEU A 21 49.83 47.55 10.26
CA LEU A 21 50.55 48.81 10.08
C LEU A 21 49.90 49.67 8.99
N GLU A 22 49.51 49.08 7.87
CA GLU A 22 48.78 49.78 6.81
C GLU A 22 47.41 50.26 7.30
N LYS A 23 46.65 49.40 8.00
CA LYS A 23 45.36 49.75 8.61
C LYS A 23 45.45 50.94 9.56
N HIS A 24 46.57 51.09 10.28
CA HIS A 24 46.80 52.17 11.24
C HIS A 24 47.77 53.26 10.75
N ASN A 25 47.94 53.41 9.44
CA ASN A 25 48.78 54.46 8.82
C ASN A 25 50.21 54.53 9.40
N GLY A 26 50.83 53.38 9.66
CA GLY A 26 52.19 53.26 10.20
C GLY A 26 52.31 53.47 11.71
N ASN A 27 51.20 53.61 12.45
CA ASN A 27 51.24 53.81 13.90
C ASN A 27 51.44 52.48 14.65
N LEU A 28 52.70 52.15 14.97
CA LEU A 28 53.04 50.94 15.74
C LEU A 28 52.34 50.86 17.10
N SER A 29 52.13 51.99 17.79
CA SER A 29 51.49 51.94 19.10
C SER A 29 50.02 51.55 19.02
N ALA A 30 49.33 51.91 17.93
CA ALA A 30 47.94 51.50 17.70
C ALA A 30 47.87 50.02 17.32
N VAL A 31 48.80 49.55 16.48
CA VAL A 31 48.95 48.14 16.11
C VAL A 31 49.19 47.27 17.34
N ILE A 32 50.13 47.64 18.22
CA ILE A 32 50.44 46.85 19.42
C ILE A 32 49.26 46.82 20.40
N ARG A 33 48.48 47.90 20.53
CA ARG A 33 47.25 47.88 21.35
C ARG A 33 46.21 46.94 20.76
N GLU A 34 45.97 46.99 19.45
CA GLU A 34 45.02 46.07 18.81
C GLU A 34 45.48 44.61 18.92
N VAL A 35 46.79 44.33 18.84
CA VAL A 35 47.34 42.99 19.06
C VAL A 35 47.17 42.54 20.51
N ILE A 36 47.33 43.44 21.49
CA ILE A 36 47.09 43.14 22.92
C ILE A 36 45.59 42.90 23.16
N ASP A 37 44.71 43.75 22.65
CA ASP A 37 43.26 43.59 22.76
C ASP A 37 42.80 42.28 22.11
N LEU A 38 43.39 41.91 20.97
CA LEU A 38 43.14 40.64 20.30
C LEU A 38 43.66 39.45 21.11
N ALA A 39 44.84 39.57 21.72
CA ALA A 39 45.38 38.54 22.61
C ALA A 39 44.52 38.37 23.87
N ASP A 40 44.07 39.46 24.48
CA ASP A 40 43.18 39.44 25.64
C ASP A 40 41.82 38.82 25.28
N ALA A 41 41.27 39.12 24.11
CA ALA A 41 40.09 38.43 23.58
C ALA A 41 40.34 36.93 23.33
N ALA A 42 41.54 36.55 22.85
CA ALA A 42 41.96 35.16 22.66
C ALA A 42 42.07 34.39 23.98
N PHE A 43 42.56 35.04 25.03
CA PHE A 43 42.69 34.44 26.36
C PHE A 43 41.34 34.33 27.07
N ALA A 44 40.41 35.26 26.83
CA ALA A 44 39.06 35.24 27.40
C ALA A 44 38.13 34.21 26.73
N ASP A 45 38.23 34.04 25.41
CA ASP A 45 37.52 33.00 24.65
C ASP A 45 38.41 32.49 23.50
N PRO A 46 39.17 31.40 23.70
CA PRO A 46 40.03 30.82 22.66
C PRO A 46 39.28 30.42 21.38
N ASP A 47 37.98 30.11 21.50
CA ASP A 47 37.13 29.75 20.35
C ASP A 47 36.61 30.97 19.58
N SER A 48 36.64 32.18 20.17
CA SER A 48 36.36 33.45 19.49
C SER A 48 37.43 33.75 18.43
N VAL A 49 38.71 33.56 18.77
CA VAL A 49 39.82 33.82 17.85
C VAL A 49 39.90 32.77 16.75
N LYS A 50 39.53 31.52 17.01
CA LYS A 50 39.33 30.52 15.94
C LYS A 50 38.24 30.93 14.97
N ARG A 51 37.12 31.48 15.45
CA ARG A 51 36.01 31.99 14.63
C ARG A 51 36.38 33.25 13.83
N LEU A 52 37.27 34.09 14.37
CA LEU A 52 37.77 35.30 13.72
C LEU A 52 38.80 34.96 12.63
N ILE A 53 39.68 33.99 12.89
CA ILE A 53 40.64 33.45 11.92
C ILE A 53 39.91 32.68 10.81
N SER A 54 38.81 31.97 11.11
CA SER A 54 37.98 31.34 10.09
C SER A 54 37.24 32.38 9.24
N GLY A 55 36.69 33.44 9.85
CA GLY A 55 36.07 34.54 9.11
C GLY A 55 37.02 35.31 8.18
N LEU A 56 38.33 35.28 8.45
CA LEU A 56 39.37 35.87 7.59
C LEU A 56 39.86 34.93 6.47
N ARG A 57 39.52 33.63 6.51
CA ARG A 57 39.93 32.63 5.51
C ARG A 57 38.83 32.30 4.49
N GLU A 58 37.64 32.90 4.61
CA GLU A 58 36.44 32.45 3.91
C GLU A 58 35.90 33.47 2.90
N GLU A 59 36.48 33.47 1.69
CA GLU A 59 35.65 33.70 0.51
C GLU A 59 35.17 32.32 0.03
N GLN A 60 33.89 32.00 0.25
CA GLN A 60 33.13 30.81 -0.21
C GLN A 60 32.88 29.63 0.74
N ASN A 61 32.67 29.85 2.05
CA ASN A 61 32.07 28.79 2.88
C ASN A 61 30.56 28.98 3.01
N LEU A 62 29.78 27.98 2.55
CA LEU A 62 28.36 27.87 2.85
C LEU A 62 28.20 27.87 4.38
N THR A 63 27.30 28.72 4.91
CA THR A 63 27.04 28.71 6.35
C THR A 63 26.60 27.32 6.80
N SER A 64 26.91 26.92 8.04
CA SER A 64 26.51 25.61 8.59
C SER A 64 25.00 25.37 8.44
N SER A 65 24.18 26.41 8.55
CA SER A 65 22.73 26.35 8.34
C SER A 65 22.33 26.02 6.89
N THR A 66 23.02 26.58 5.90
CA THR A 66 22.78 26.29 4.46
C THR A 66 23.14 24.84 4.14
N LEU A 67 24.24 24.34 4.70
CA LEU A 67 24.64 22.95 4.54
C LEU A 67 23.65 21.98 5.20
N ILE A 68 23.22 22.27 6.43
CA ILE A 68 22.21 21.46 7.13
C ILE A 68 20.90 21.44 6.34
N TRP A 69 20.46 22.59 5.84
CA TRP A 69 19.29 22.66 4.97
C TRP A 69 19.47 21.81 3.71
N ALA A 70 20.62 21.88 3.03
CA ALA A 70 20.90 21.08 1.84
C ALA A 70 20.86 19.58 2.15
N LEU A 71 21.52 19.12 3.23
CA LEU A 71 21.54 17.73 3.66
C LEU A 71 20.14 17.21 4.01
N LYS A 72 19.32 18.04 4.67
CA LYS A 72 17.92 17.72 4.94
C LYS A 72 17.13 17.50 3.65
N ASN A 73 17.35 18.31 2.61
CA ASN A 73 16.69 18.15 1.31
C ASN A 73 17.26 16.99 0.47
N LEU A 74 18.44 16.47 0.82
CA LEU A 74 19.05 15.29 0.20
C LEU A 74 18.80 14.00 0.99
N THR A 75 17.99 14.06 2.05
CA THR A 75 17.71 12.88 2.87
C THR A 75 17.05 11.78 2.05
N GLY A 76 17.57 10.56 2.19
CA GLY A 76 17.11 9.38 1.44
C GLY A 76 17.68 9.28 0.02
N ARG A 77 18.64 10.14 -0.32
CA ARG A 77 19.40 10.06 -1.58
C ARG A 77 20.84 9.67 -1.33
N MET A 78 21.37 8.79 -2.17
CA MET A 78 22.78 8.41 -2.12
C MET A 78 23.65 9.43 -2.84
N PRO A 79 24.85 9.75 -2.29
CA PRO A 79 25.88 10.38 -3.10
C PRO A 79 26.32 9.40 -4.20
N ASP A 80 26.66 9.93 -5.37
CA ASP A 80 27.23 9.10 -6.43
C ASP A 80 28.67 8.65 -6.08
N TRP A 81 29.14 7.62 -6.77
CA TRP A 81 30.47 7.05 -6.50
C TRP A 81 31.61 8.03 -6.81
N GLU A 82 31.44 8.91 -7.80
CA GLU A 82 32.47 9.87 -8.17
C GLU A 82 32.64 10.93 -7.08
N MET A 83 31.53 11.43 -6.54
CA MET A 83 31.48 12.32 -5.38
C MET A 83 32.15 11.69 -4.16
N VAL A 84 31.78 10.44 -3.81
CA VAL A 84 32.41 9.75 -2.66
C VAL A 84 33.91 9.58 -2.86
N ARG A 85 34.35 9.22 -4.07
CA ARG A 85 35.77 9.07 -4.40
C ARG A 85 36.52 10.41 -4.29
N ASN A 86 35.90 11.51 -4.71
CA ASN A 86 36.48 12.85 -4.62
C ASN A 86 36.58 13.34 -3.16
N ILE A 87 35.61 12.99 -2.32
CA ILE A 87 35.61 13.34 -0.88
C ILE A 87 36.68 12.54 -0.14
N VAL A 88 36.65 11.22 -0.25
CA VAL A 88 37.50 10.32 0.55
C VAL A 88 38.92 10.23 -0.01
N GLY A 89 39.06 10.24 -1.33
CA GLY A 89 40.33 10.02 -2.04
C GLY A 89 40.59 8.55 -2.38
N ASN A 90 41.63 8.32 -3.20
CA ASN A 90 41.94 6.99 -3.76
C ASN A 90 42.95 6.17 -2.94
N ASN A 91 43.67 6.81 -2.00
CA ASN A 91 44.84 6.22 -1.33
C ASN A 91 44.51 5.44 -0.05
N ILE A 92 43.25 5.09 0.16
CA ILE A 92 42.81 4.33 1.33
C ILE A 92 42.99 2.84 1.08
N SER A 93 43.85 2.20 1.88
CA SER A 93 44.20 0.78 1.78
C SER A 93 43.64 -0.06 2.93
N SER A 94 43.33 0.55 4.08
CA SER A 94 42.79 -0.13 5.26
C SER A 94 41.64 0.64 5.92
N VAL A 95 40.88 -0.03 6.78
CA VAL A 95 39.75 0.57 7.52
C VAL A 95 40.23 1.68 8.46
N SER A 96 41.36 1.50 9.14
CA SER A 96 41.95 2.52 10.02
C SER A 96 42.38 3.76 9.24
N SER A 97 42.93 3.58 8.02
CA SER A 97 43.24 4.73 7.15
C SER A 97 41.99 5.48 6.71
N LEU A 98 40.86 4.78 6.51
CA LEU A 98 39.57 5.39 6.22
C LEU A 98 39.06 6.19 7.44
N GLU A 99 39.09 5.61 8.63
CA GLU A 99 38.67 6.29 9.86
C GLU A 99 39.45 7.58 10.06
N THR A 100 40.77 7.52 9.89
CA THR A 100 41.65 8.69 10.02
C THR A 100 41.26 9.76 9.01
N ARG A 101 41.13 9.41 7.72
CA ARG A 101 40.78 10.35 6.66
C ARG A 101 39.41 10.99 6.87
N LEU A 102 38.41 10.21 7.29
CA LEU A 102 37.06 10.73 7.54
C LEU A 102 37.01 11.69 8.74
N ASN A 103 37.77 11.41 9.81
CA ASN A 103 37.89 12.32 10.94
C ASN A 103 38.67 13.59 10.59
N GLU A 104 39.73 13.49 9.78
CA GLU A 104 40.45 14.65 9.23
C GLU A 104 39.51 15.53 8.39
N LEU A 105 38.75 14.91 7.48
CA LEU A 105 37.74 15.60 6.68
C LEU A 105 36.74 16.33 7.56
N CYS A 106 36.20 15.67 8.59
CA CYS A 106 35.28 16.31 9.53
C CYS A 106 35.92 17.52 10.23
N GLY A 107 37.20 17.45 10.56
CA GLY A 107 37.98 18.57 11.09
C GLY A 107 38.19 19.72 10.09
N GLU A 108 38.53 19.40 8.83
CA GLU A 108 38.79 20.38 7.74
C GLU A 108 37.57 21.24 7.44
N ILE A 109 36.39 20.63 7.39
CA ILE A 109 35.12 21.30 7.04
C ILE A 109 34.31 21.72 8.29
N TYR A 110 34.94 21.71 9.47
CA TYR A 110 34.34 22.04 10.77
C TYR A 110 33.03 21.28 11.06
N TRP A 111 32.91 20.06 10.57
CA TRP A 111 31.83 19.16 10.96
C TRP A 111 32.11 18.64 12.35
N ALA A 112 31.26 19.02 13.31
CA ALA A 112 31.30 18.54 14.69
C ALA A 112 30.78 17.09 14.82
N SER A 113 31.28 16.22 13.94
CA SER A 113 31.03 14.78 13.90
C SER A 113 32.36 14.03 13.92
N SER A 114 32.40 12.88 14.56
CA SER A 114 33.54 11.97 14.59
C SER A 114 33.07 10.56 14.23
N ILE A 115 33.91 9.81 13.54
CA ILE A 115 33.67 8.42 13.21
C ILE A 115 34.64 7.51 13.94
N LYS A 116 34.13 6.39 14.45
CA LYS A 116 34.91 5.28 14.97
C LYS A 116 34.51 4.01 14.25
N ILE A 117 35.48 3.24 13.79
CA ILE A 117 35.25 1.99 13.06
C ILE A 117 35.88 0.87 13.87
N SER A 118 35.09 -0.17 14.14
CA SER A 118 35.53 -1.39 14.84
C SER A 118 35.41 -2.57 13.89
N PRO A 119 36.42 -2.81 13.03
CA PRO A 119 36.46 -3.96 12.14
C PRO A 119 36.98 -5.22 12.85
N ASP A 120 36.66 -6.38 12.29
CA ASP A 120 37.28 -7.65 12.67
C ASP A 120 38.71 -7.80 12.12
N ASP A 121 38.99 -7.28 10.93
CA ASP A 121 40.31 -7.18 10.32
C ASP A 121 40.48 -5.82 9.61
N ASP A 122 41.62 -5.15 9.82
CA ASP A 122 41.85 -3.81 9.29
C ASP A 122 42.00 -3.74 7.75
N ASN A 123 42.55 -4.80 7.14
CA ASN A 123 42.88 -4.82 5.72
C ASN A 123 41.85 -5.61 4.89
N ARG A 124 41.20 -6.59 5.50
CA ARG A 124 40.26 -7.51 4.86
C ARG A 124 39.03 -7.74 5.75
N PRO A 125 38.29 -6.67 6.10
CA PRO A 125 37.17 -6.79 7.03
C PRO A 125 36.10 -7.75 6.47
N THR A 126 35.61 -8.65 7.32
CA THR A 126 34.40 -9.45 7.04
C THR A 126 33.18 -8.92 7.78
N SER A 127 33.40 -8.18 8.87
CA SER A 127 32.40 -7.49 9.65
C SER A 127 32.99 -6.24 10.29
N ALA A 128 32.20 -5.17 10.37
CA ALA A 128 32.64 -3.94 11.02
C ALA A 128 31.45 -3.16 11.57
N VAL A 129 31.66 -2.54 12.72
CA VAL A 129 30.70 -1.61 13.34
C VAL A 129 31.22 -0.20 13.19
N PHE A 130 30.41 0.67 12.59
CA PHE A 130 30.71 2.07 12.38
C PHE A 130 29.86 2.90 13.33
N THR A 131 30.49 3.67 14.19
CA THR A 131 29.82 4.59 15.13
C THR A 131 30.15 6.01 14.75
N ILE A 132 29.15 6.77 14.32
CA ILE A 132 29.29 8.18 13.96
C ILE A 132 28.61 9.00 15.04
N THR A 133 29.36 9.86 15.71
CA THR A 133 28.85 10.69 16.81
C THR A 133 28.94 12.16 16.41
N GLY A 134 27.86 12.91 16.58
CA GLY A 134 27.84 14.33 16.25
C GLY A 134 26.54 15.00 16.64
N LYS A 135 26.55 16.33 16.76
CA LYS A 135 25.36 17.09 17.20
C LYS A 135 24.21 17.09 16.18
N ASN A 136 24.50 16.84 14.90
CA ASN A 136 23.52 16.86 13.83
C ASN A 136 23.33 15.47 13.22
N GLN A 137 22.11 14.94 13.33
CA GLN A 137 21.76 13.60 12.85
C GLN A 137 21.76 13.49 11.32
N ASP A 138 21.37 14.54 10.59
CA ASP A 138 21.38 14.55 9.11
C ASP A 138 22.82 14.46 8.58
N MET A 139 23.75 15.16 9.24
CA MET A 139 25.18 15.10 8.93
C MET A 139 25.76 13.73 9.26
N ASN A 140 25.44 13.17 10.42
CA ASN A 140 25.89 11.82 10.80
C ASN A 140 25.41 10.79 9.78
N ARG A 141 24.16 10.91 9.32
CA ARG A 141 23.58 10.00 8.33
C ARG A 141 24.21 10.17 6.94
N TYR A 142 24.54 11.39 6.53
CA TYR A 142 25.28 11.63 5.29
C TYR A 142 26.70 11.05 5.35
N LEU A 143 27.41 11.26 6.45
CA LEU A 143 28.73 10.65 6.64
C LEU A 143 28.65 9.11 6.63
N ALA A 144 27.59 8.55 7.21
CA ALA A 144 27.31 7.12 7.16
C ALA A 144 27.12 6.62 5.73
N SER A 145 26.37 7.34 4.88
CA SER A 145 26.12 6.93 3.50
C SER A 145 27.39 7.01 2.63
N VAL A 146 28.20 8.05 2.80
CA VAL A 146 29.53 8.19 2.16
C VAL A 146 30.43 7.01 2.56
N THR A 147 30.50 6.72 3.87
CA THR A 147 31.31 5.63 4.41
C THR A 147 30.84 4.28 3.89
N ALA A 148 29.53 4.02 3.93
CA ALA A 148 28.94 2.77 3.49
C ALA A 148 29.23 2.51 2.01
N LEU A 149 29.04 3.51 1.14
CA LEU A 149 29.31 3.36 -0.30
C LEU A 149 30.79 3.08 -0.58
N PHE A 150 31.68 3.78 0.12
CA PHE A 150 33.12 3.55 0.00
C PHE A 150 33.50 2.13 0.41
N ILE A 151 33.04 1.68 1.58
CA ILE A 151 33.31 0.35 2.12
C ILE A 151 32.74 -0.75 1.22
N ALA A 152 31.53 -0.58 0.67
CA ALA A 152 30.98 -1.54 -0.28
C ALA A 152 31.85 -1.69 -1.53
N ARG A 153 32.29 -0.58 -2.12
CA ARG A 153 33.10 -0.62 -3.35
C ARG A 153 34.52 -1.14 -3.10
N LYS A 154 35.11 -0.83 -1.96
CA LYS A 154 36.50 -1.19 -1.64
C LYS A 154 36.64 -2.60 -1.03
N PHE A 155 35.71 -2.98 -0.14
CA PHE A 155 35.81 -4.20 0.66
C PHE A 155 34.65 -5.19 0.44
N GLY A 156 33.63 -4.83 -0.35
CA GLY A 156 32.51 -5.73 -0.68
C GLY A 156 31.56 -5.97 0.49
N MET A 157 31.35 -4.97 1.35
CA MET A 157 30.47 -5.07 2.52
C MET A 157 29.16 -4.31 2.33
N GLY A 158 28.08 -4.89 2.83
CA GLY A 158 26.73 -4.30 2.87
C GLY A 158 26.29 -3.96 4.28
N VAL A 159 25.21 -3.19 4.39
CA VAL A 159 24.59 -2.81 5.66
C VAL A 159 23.69 -3.95 6.15
N SER A 160 23.98 -4.44 7.34
CA SER A 160 23.19 -5.48 8.02
C SER A 160 22.22 -4.92 9.07
N GLY A 161 22.50 -3.73 9.60
CA GLY A 161 21.63 -3.06 10.56
C GLY A 161 22.06 -1.62 10.82
N THR A 162 21.12 -0.77 11.19
CA THR A 162 21.36 0.61 11.59
C THR A 162 20.59 0.92 12.87
N LYS A 163 21.18 1.74 13.75
CA LYS A 163 20.57 2.16 15.02
C LYS A 163 20.90 3.62 15.29
N ASN A 164 19.91 4.38 15.76
CA ASN A 164 20.11 5.72 16.29
C ASN A 164 20.19 5.65 17.81
N ILE A 165 21.31 6.07 18.40
CA ILE A 165 21.51 6.07 19.86
C ILE A 165 21.93 7.48 20.28
N ASN A 166 21.03 8.24 20.90
CA ASN A 166 21.27 9.63 21.33
C ASN A 166 21.77 10.52 20.16
N ASN A 167 23.00 11.01 20.24
CA ASN A 167 23.69 11.81 19.24
C ASN A 167 24.62 10.98 18.35
N SER A 168 24.39 9.66 18.29
CA SER A 168 25.17 8.74 17.49
C SER A 168 24.32 7.92 16.53
N PHE A 169 24.89 7.64 15.38
CA PHE A 169 24.39 6.74 14.35
C PHE A 169 25.33 5.53 14.30
N GLU A 170 24.80 4.36 14.55
CA GLU A 170 25.54 3.10 14.48
C GLU A 170 25.11 2.30 13.24
N MET A 171 26.08 1.78 12.51
CA MET A 171 25.88 0.97 11.32
C MET A 171 26.71 -0.30 11.41
N GLU A 172 26.04 -1.44 11.35
CA GLU A 172 26.66 -2.76 11.32
C GLU A 172 26.79 -3.20 9.85
N MET A 173 28.01 -3.45 9.39
CA MET A 173 28.26 -3.92 8.02
C MET A 173 28.89 -5.32 8.01
N LYS A 174 28.54 -6.11 7.00
CA LYS A 174 29.06 -7.47 6.78
C LYS A 174 29.44 -7.67 5.33
N LYS A 175 30.46 -8.48 5.08
CA LYS A 175 30.85 -8.89 3.73
C LYS A 175 29.77 -9.78 3.12
N GLY A 176 29.49 -9.56 1.85
CA GLY A 176 28.50 -10.35 1.11
C GLY A 176 28.72 -10.27 -0.38
N GLU A 177 27.76 -10.79 -1.14
CA GLU A 177 27.76 -10.63 -2.59
C GLU A 177 27.61 -9.15 -2.97
N ASN A 178 28.28 -8.74 -4.05
CA ASN A 178 28.30 -7.33 -4.47
C ASN A 178 26.89 -6.76 -4.70
N GLU A 179 25.98 -7.55 -5.26
CA GLU A 179 24.60 -7.14 -5.52
C GLU A 179 23.83 -6.89 -4.21
N TRP A 180 23.92 -7.84 -3.26
CA TRP A 180 23.33 -7.67 -1.93
C TRP A 180 23.93 -6.46 -1.20
N ALA A 181 25.25 -6.28 -1.26
CA ALA A 181 25.93 -5.19 -0.60
C ALA A 181 25.41 -3.83 -1.08
N LEU A 182 25.31 -3.62 -2.39
CA LEU A 182 24.78 -2.38 -2.95
C LEU A 182 23.29 -2.20 -2.64
N LYS A 183 22.48 -3.26 -2.78
CA LYS A 183 21.04 -3.21 -2.49
C LYS A 183 20.76 -2.86 -1.03
N SER A 184 21.56 -3.40 -0.11
CA SER A 184 21.45 -3.11 1.33
C SER A 184 21.76 -1.64 1.66
N ILE A 185 22.72 -1.03 0.96
CA ILE A 185 23.06 0.40 1.13
C ILE A 185 21.93 1.28 0.59
N ILE A 186 21.47 1.00 -0.62
CA ILE A 186 20.35 1.74 -1.24
C ILE A 186 19.12 1.65 -0.33
N GLY A 187 18.80 0.47 0.21
CA GLY A 187 17.67 0.30 1.13
C GLY A 187 17.74 1.13 2.42
N ASN A 188 18.94 1.44 2.92
CA ASN A 188 19.12 2.19 4.18
C ASN A 188 19.28 3.72 3.97
N PHE A 189 19.92 4.11 2.86
CA PHE A 189 20.34 5.50 2.62
C PHE A 189 19.81 6.11 1.32
N GLY A 190 19.48 5.29 0.32
CA GLY A 190 19.04 5.68 -1.03
C GLY A 190 17.58 5.35 -1.36
N TYR A 191 16.72 5.22 -0.34
CA TYR A 191 15.34 4.76 -0.50
C TYR A 191 14.45 5.73 -1.32
N PHE A 192 14.94 6.93 -1.67
CA PHE A 192 14.28 7.85 -2.61
C PHE A 192 15.03 8.02 -3.94
N ASP A 193 16.13 7.32 -4.20
CA ASP A 193 16.93 7.52 -5.42
C ASP A 193 16.10 7.31 -6.69
N GLU A 194 15.32 6.22 -6.76
CA GLU A 194 14.43 5.94 -7.88
C GLU A 194 13.30 6.98 -8.01
N VAL A 195 12.72 7.41 -6.88
CA VAL A 195 11.64 8.41 -6.85
C VAL A 195 12.13 9.75 -7.41
N PHE A 196 13.27 10.25 -6.93
CA PHE A 196 13.83 11.50 -7.44
C PHE A 196 14.30 11.37 -8.88
N SER A 197 14.87 10.22 -9.27
CA SER A 197 15.19 9.95 -10.68
C SER A 197 13.96 10.12 -11.57
N GLU A 198 12.81 9.58 -11.16
CA GLU A 198 11.57 9.71 -11.91
C GLU A 198 10.99 11.13 -11.86
N ILE A 199 11.10 11.83 -10.73
CA ILE A 199 10.73 13.25 -10.61
C ILE A 199 11.52 14.11 -11.61
N TYR A 200 12.84 13.90 -11.68
CA TYR A 200 13.71 14.66 -12.58
C TYR A 200 13.49 14.35 -14.06
N LYS A 201 12.99 13.16 -14.42
CA LYS A 201 12.63 12.85 -15.81
C LYS A 201 11.43 13.66 -16.31
N LYS A 202 10.48 14.01 -15.43
CA LYS A 202 9.24 14.73 -15.80
C LYS A 202 8.82 15.74 -14.72
N PRO A 203 9.60 16.81 -14.50
CA PRO A 203 9.38 17.71 -13.37
C PRO A 203 8.04 18.42 -13.41
N GLU A 204 7.56 18.90 -14.57
CA GLU A 204 6.26 19.60 -14.62
C GLU A 204 5.09 18.66 -14.31
N PHE A 205 5.15 17.41 -14.79
CA PHE A 205 4.13 16.39 -14.52
C PHE A 205 3.99 16.15 -13.01
N TRP A 206 5.10 15.90 -12.33
CA TRP A 206 5.09 15.63 -10.89
C TRP A 206 4.72 16.87 -10.07
N ALA A 207 5.17 18.07 -10.48
CA ALA A 207 4.78 19.30 -9.81
C ALA A 207 3.27 19.54 -9.85
N ILE A 208 2.64 19.33 -11.01
CA ILE A 208 1.18 19.43 -11.16
C ILE A 208 0.49 18.35 -10.32
N LEU A 209 0.93 17.09 -10.43
CA LEU A 209 0.31 15.98 -9.72
C LEU A 209 0.37 16.17 -8.19
N ILE A 210 1.53 16.51 -7.65
CA ILE A 210 1.72 16.80 -6.22
C ILE A 210 0.83 17.98 -5.78
N THR A 211 0.76 19.04 -6.60
CA THR A 211 -0.11 20.19 -6.31
C THR A 211 -1.58 19.79 -6.25
N LEU A 212 -2.04 18.90 -7.14
CA LEU A 212 -3.40 18.37 -7.11
C LEU A 212 -3.66 17.60 -5.83
N TYR A 213 -2.77 16.67 -5.44
CA TYR A 213 -2.91 15.93 -4.18
C TYR A 213 -2.97 16.85 -2.95
N ILE A 214 -2.13 17.89 -2.89
CA ILE A 214 -2.17 18.87 -1.80
C ILE A 214 -3.50 19.61 -1.78
N LYS A 215 -3.96 20.13 -2.93
CA LYS A 215 -5.21 20.91 -3.03
C LYS A 215 -6.46 20.08 -2.73
N MET A 216 -6.42 18.78 -3.03
CA MET A 216 -7.50 17.84 -2.77
C MET A 216 -7.38 17.19 -1.38
N ASN A 217 -6.44 17.63 -0.53
CA ASN A 217 -6.18 17.05 0.79
C ASN A 217 -6.01 15.52 0.77
N TYR A 218 -5.31 15.03 -0.26
CA TYR A 218 -5.10 13.61 -0.55
C TYR A 218 -6.38 12.78 -0.75
N ASP A 219 -7.55 13.41 -0.92
CA ASP A 219 -8.81 12.77 -1.28
C ASP A 219 -8.89 12.61 -2.81
N MET A 220 -7.99 11.78 -3.34
CA MET A 220 -7.86 11.49 -4.76
C MET A 220 -7.58 10.01 -4.98
N VAL A 221 -8.10 9.48 -6.09
CA VAL A 221 -7.80 8.11 -6.53
C VAL A 221 -6.72 8.14 -7.60
N ALA A 222 -5.60 7.48 -7.34
CA ALA A 222 -4.58 7.18 -8.33
C ALA A 222 -5.01 5.95 -9.14
N MET A 223 -5.19 6.07 -10.45
CA MET A 223 -5.54 4.92 -11.29
C MET A 223 -4.82 4.94 -12.63
N SER A 224 -4.63 3.75 -13.20
CA SER A 224 -4.07 3.63 -14.54
C SER A 224 -5.07 4.12 -15.59
N ARG A 225 -4.58 4.56 -16.75
CA ARG A 225 -5.45 4.94 -17.87
C ARG A 225 -6.40 3.81 -18.29
N LEU A 226 -5.92 2.57 -18.28
CA LEU A 226 -6.73 1.41 -18.64
C LEU A 226 -7.88 1.19 -17.65
N PHE A 227 -7.59 1.32 -16.35
CA PHE A 227 -8.62 1.24 -15.30
C PHE A 227 -9.67 2.35 -15.48
N TYR A 228 -9.23 3.56 -15.81
CA TYR A 228 -10.13 4.68 -16.11
C TYR A 228 -11.01 4.41 -17.35
N GLU A 229 -10.43 3.87 -18.43
CA GLU A 229 -11.16 3.49 -19.65
C GLU A 229 -12.20 2.40 -19.39
N GLU A 230 -11.89 1.40 -18.57
CA GLU A 230 -12.82 0.34 -18.20
C GLU A 230 -14.02 0.85 -17.40
N ILE A 231 -13.79 1.79 -16.48
CA ILE A 231 -14.87 2.47 -15.74
C ILE A 231 -15.78 3.25 -16.68
N LEU A 232 -15.20 4.01 -17.62
CA LEU A 232 -15.98 4.77 -18.61
C LEU A 232 -16.79 3.87 -19.53
N GLY A 233 -16.29 2.66 -19.82
CA GLY A 233 -16.98 1.64 -20.62
C GLY A 233 -18.04 0.83 -19.87
N GLU A 234 -18.41 1.23 -18.64
CA GLU A 234 -19.34 0.54 -17.73
C GLU A 234 -18.96 -0.93 -17.42
N LYS A 235 -17.69 -1.30 -17.60
CA LYS A 235 -17.17 -2.61 -17.24
C LYS A 235 -16.67 -2.60 -15.81
N THR A 236 -16.72 -3.74 -15.12
CA THR A 236 -15.98 -3.92 -13.86
C THR A 236 -14.48 -3.88 -14.20
N PRO A 237 -13.71 -2.92 -13.67
CA PRO A 237 -12.32 -2.75 -14.06
C PRO A 237 -11.46 -3.90 -13.58
N LYS A 238 -10.53 -4.34 -14.43
CA LYS A 238 -9.53 -5.36 -14.09
C LYS A 238 -8.44 -4.74 -13.24
N THR A 239 -8.46 -5.07 -11.96
CA THR A 239 -7.61 -4.42 -10.95
C THR A 239 -6.28 -5.10 -10.74
N THR A 240 -6.06 -6.23 -11.39
CA THR A 240 -4.82 -7.01 -11.29
C THR A 240 -3.63 -6.24 -11.81
N ILE A 241 -3.80 -5.40 -12.83
CA ILE A 241 -2.69 -4.77 -13.57
C ILE A 241 -1.79 -3.94 -12.65
N CYS A 242 -2.36 -3.22 -11.68
CA CYS A 242 -1.57 -2.44 -10.74
C CYS A 242 -0.74 -3.36 -9.82
N ILE A 243 -1.31 -4.47 -9.36
CA ILE A 243 -0.59 -5.45 -8.54
C ILE A 243 0.49 -6.13 -9.38
N GLU A 244 0.14 -6.60 -10.57
CA GLU A 244 1.05 -7.35 -11.45
C GLU A 244 2.24 -6.51 -11.89
N ARG A 245 2.02 -5.23 -12.20
CA ARG A 245 3.11 -4.31 -12.57
C ARG A 245 3.93 -3.83 -11.37
N PHE A 246 3.30 -3.59 -10.22
CA PHE A 246 4.01 -3.09 -9.04
C PHE A 246 4.87 -4.18 -8.39
N TYR A 247 4.39 -5.43 -8.39
CA TYR A 247 5.09 -6.56 -7.79
C TYR A 247 5.80 -7.47 -8.80
N ASP A 248 5.73 -7.15 -10.09
CA ASP A 248 6.31 -7.90 -11.21
C ASP A 248 5.97 -9.41 -11.19
N CYS A 249 4.72 -9.74 -10.81
CA CYS A 249 4.25 -11.11 -10.75
C CYS A 249 2.74 -11.23 -11.04
N PRO A 250 2.30 -12.25 -11.79
CA PRO A 250 0.88 -12.52 -12.01
C PRO A 250 0.11 -12.71 -10.71
N VAL A 251 -1.12 -12.20 -10.60
CA VAL A 251 -1.92 -12.35 -9.35
C VAL A 251 -2.12 -13.82 -8.96
N ASN A 252 -2.31 -14.70 -9.95
CA ASN A 252 -2.56 -16.12 -9.75
C ASN A 252 -1.34 -16.91 -9.25
N SER A 253 -0.13 -16.34 -9.26
CA SER A 253 1.06 -16.99 -8.72
C SER A 253 1.39 -16.57 -7.29
N ILE A 254 0.68 -15.59 -6.74
CA ILE A 254 0.93 -15.04 -5.41
C ILE A 254 0.16 -15.88 -4.37
N PRO A 255 0.82 -16.41 -3.31
CA PRO A 255 0.14 -17.04 -2.20
C PRO A 255 -0.90 -16.12 -1.56
N HIS A 256 -2.06 -16.66 -1.19
CA HIS A 256 -3.21 -15.83 -0.76
C HIS A 256 -2.90 -14.88 0.40
N GLU A 257 -2.19 -15.35 1.43
CA GLU A 257 -1.78 -14.50 2.56
C GLU A 257 -0.86 -13.34 2.14
N GLU A 258 0.05 -13.59 1.20
CA GLU A 258 0.94 -12.56 0.66
C GLU A 258 0.16 -11.60 -0.24
N PHE A 259 -0.78 -12.13 -1.03
CA PHE A 259 -1.64 -11.35 -1.90
C PHE A 259 -2.50 -10.34 -1.13
N ILE A 260 -3.11 -10.76 -0.02
CA ILE A 260 -3.88 -9.85 0.85
C ILE A 260 -2.98 -8.73 1.40
N LYS A 261 -1.76 -9.07 1.86
CA LYS A 261 -0.79 -8.06 2.35
C LYS A 261 -0.40 -7.06 1.26
N LYS A 262 -0.22 -7.55 0.02
CA LYS A 262 0.10 -6.70 -1.14
C LYS A 262 -1.03 -5.74 -1.49
N ILE A 263 -2.29 -6.18 -1.42
CA ILE A 263 -3.47 -5.32 -1.58
C ILE A 263 -3.52 -4.28 -0.45
N ALA A 264 -3.33 -4.71 0.80
CA ALA A 264 -3.37 -3.85 1.97
C ALA A 264 -2.32 -2.72 1.92
N ALA A 265 -1.17 -2.95 1.29
CA ALA A 265 -0.16 -1.93 1.10
C ALA A 265 -0.47 -0.99 -0.08
N LEU A 266 -0.95 -1.54 -1.21
CA LEU A 266 -1.07 -0.80 -2.46
C LEU A 266 -2.34 0.06 -2.54
N TYR A 267 -3.50 -0.50 -2.26
CA TYR A 267 -4.79 0.15 -2.57
C TYR A 267 -5.12 1.34 -1.66
N PRO A 268 -4.71 1.37 -0.38
CA PRO A 268 -4.77 2.59 0.42
C PRO A 268 -3.88 3.71 -0.13
N CYS A 269 -2.67 3.39 -0.61
CA CYS A 269 -1.77 4.38 -1.22
C CYS A 269 -2.33 4.95 -2.53
N MET A 270 -3.15 4.17 -3.24
CA MET A 270 -3.86 4.62 -4.44
C MET A 270 -5.14 5.41 -4.13
N GLY A 271 -5.56 5.52 -2.87
CA GLY A 271 -6.79 6.20 -2.47
C GLY A 271 -8.09 5.47 -2.86
N ILE A 272 -8.01 4.24 -3.38
CA ILE A 272 -9.20 3.42 -3.73
C ILE A 272 -10.00 3.06 -2.47
N ILE A 273 -9.27 2.79 -1.38
CA ILE A 273 -9.82 2.50 -0.05
C ILE A 273 -9.06 3.33 0.98
N LYS A 274 -9.63 3.53 2.18
CA LYS A 274 -8.93 4.19 3.29
C LYS A 274 -7.99 3.22 4.01
N LYS A 275 -8.44 1.99 4.20
CA LYS A 275 -7.74 0.96 4.97
C LYS A 275 -8.30 -0.43 4.67
N LEU A 276 -7.44 -1.43 4.81
CA LEU A 276 -7.83 -2.84 4.81
C LEU A 276 -7.41 -3.49 6.14
N ASP A 277 -8.36 -4.00 6.92
CA ASP A 277 -8.08 -4.80 8.11
C ASP A 277 -8.20 -6.29 7.77
N ILE A 278 -7.19 -7.06 8.17
CA ILE A 278 -7.07 -8.49 7.87
C ILE A 278 -7.35 -9.28 9.16
N ASN A 279 -8.45 -10.03 9.18
CA ASN A 279 -8.77 -11.02 10.21
C ASN A 279 -8.54 -12.43 9.68
N LYS A 280 -8.63 -13.45 10.56
CA LYS A 280 -8.42 -14.86 10.16
C LYS A 280 -9.33 -15.31 9.01
N ASP A 281 -10.63 -14.96 9.07
CA ASP A 281 -11.64 -15.46 8.12
C ASP A 281 -12.37 -14.33 7.37
N SER A 282 -11.93 -13.07 7.57
CA SER A 282 -12.58 -11.91 6.94
C SER A 282 -11.62 -10.77 6.64
N LEU A 283 -11.95 -10.00 5.61
CA LEU A 283 -11.28 -8.76 5.27
C LEU A 283 -12.27 -7.61 5.44
N ILE A 284 -11.88 -6.56 6.15
CA ILE A 284 -12.73 -5.38 6.37
C ILE A 284 -12.14 -4.23 5.58
N ILE A 285 -12.86 -3.82 4.54
CA ILE A 285 -12.48 -2.71 3.66
C ILE A 285 -13.16 -1.45 4.16
N HIS A 286 -12.36 -0.45 4.55
CA HIS A 286 -12.84 0.89 4.91
C HIS A 286 -12.80 1.78 3.68
N HIS A 287 -13.91 2.41 3.33
CA HIS A 287 -13.99 3.31 2.17
C HIS A 287 -14.49 4.71 2.52
N GLY A 288 -14.22 5.68 1.63
CA GLY A 288 -14.75 7.05 1.71
C GLY A 288 -15.96 7.31 0.82
N LEU A 289 -16.44 6.30 0.10
CA LEU A 289 -17.51 6.45 -0.90
C LEU A 289 -18.87 6.71 -0.25
N THR A 290 -19.64 7.61 -0.87
CA THR A 290 -21.01 7.99 -0.44
C THR A 290 -22.10 7.45 -1.37
N ASP A 291 -21.77 7.15 -2.63
CA ASP A 291 -22.72 6.61 -3.61
C ASP A 291 -22.88 5.08 -3.46
N PRO A 292 -24.09 4.56 -3.20
CA PRO A 292 -24.31 3.11 -3.03
C PRO A 292 -23.93 2.29 -4.27
N GLY A 293 -24.08 2.85 -5.48
CA GLY A 293 -23.67 2.21 -6.73
C GLY A 293 -22.16 2.00 -6.79
N ALA A 294 -21.39 3.03 -6.41
CA ALA A 294 -19.94 2.99 -6.29
C ALA A 294 -19.48 2.01 -5.21
N VAL A 295 -20.14 1.96 -4.05
CA VAL A 295 -19.84 0.99 -2.98
C VAL A 295 -20.04 -0.44 -3.47
N LYS A 296 -21.13 -0.71 -4.19
CA LYS A 296 -21.38 -2.03 -4.79
C LYS A 296 -20.31 -2.39 -5.83
N LYS A 297 -19.97 -1.47 -6.74
CA LYS A 297 -18.89 -1.69 -7.72
C LYS A 297 -17.54 -1.96 -7.05
N LEU A 298 -17.25 -1.28 -5.94
CA LEU A 298 -16.05 -1.54 -5.12
C LEU A 298 -16.08 -2.95 -4.54
N ALA A 299 -17.22 -3.39 -3.99
CA ALA A 299 -17.38 -4.74 -3.45
C ALA A 299 -17.23 -5.82 -4.54
N ASP A 300 -17.84 -5.63 -5.71
CA ASP A 300 -17.73 -6.53 -6.85
C ASP A 300 -16.28 -6.64 -7.33
N MET A 301 -15.60 -5.49 -7.44
CA MET A 301 -14.19 -5.40 -7.81
C MET A 301 -13.25 -6.15 -6.86
N PHE A 302 -13.44 -6.03 -5.54
CA PHE A 302 -12.67 -6.82 -4.56
C PHE A 302 -13.06 -8.30 -4.57
N THR A 303 -14.32 -8.63 -4.85
CA THR A 303 -14.76 -10.02 -4.99
C THR A 303 -14.03 -10.69 -6.16
N ASP A 304 -13.99 -10.01 -7.31
CA ASP A 304 -13.31 -10.51 -8.51
C ASP A 304 -11.81 -10.70 -8.27
N ILE A 305 -11.14 -9.72 -7.65
CA ILE A 305 -9.70 -9.82 -7.42
C ILE A 305 -9.32 -10.94 -6.42
N LEU A 306 -10.14 -11.14 -5.39
CA LEU A 306 -9.92 -12.20 -4.41
C LEU A 306 -10.21 -13.58 -5.01
N ASN A 307 -11.23 -13.69 -5.86
CA ASN A 307 -11.53 -14.91 -6.61
C ASN A 307 -10.36 -15.34 -7.51
N LEU A 308 -9.63 -14.39 -8.10
CA LEU A 308 -8.43 -14.69 -8.91
C LEU A 308 -7.28 -15.30 -8.09
N SER A 309 -7.21 -15.02 -6.79
CA SER A 309 -6.28 -15.69 -5.86
C SER A 309 -6.75 -17.09 -5.45
N GLY A 310 -7.80 -17.62 -6.09
CA GLY A 310 -8.34 -18.94 -5.86
C GLY A 310 -9.20 -19.07 -4.61
N HIS A 311 -9.55 -17.98 -3.93
CA HIS A 311 -10.36 -17.97 -2.71
C HIS A 311 -11.66 -17.21 -2.94
N THR A 312 -12.79 -17.80 -2.57
CA THR A 312 -14.10 -17.17 -2.77
C THR A 312 -14.49 -16.35 -1.57
N TYR A 313 -14.93 -15.12 -1.78
CA TYR A 313 -15.41 -14.22 -0.75
C TYR A 313 -16.82 -13.76 -1.04
N GLY A 314 -17.62 -13.58 0.01
CA GLY A 314 -18.92 -12.91 -0.05
C GLY A 314 -18.84 -11.52 0.59
N PRO A 315 -19.24 -10.44 -0.13
CA PRO A 315 -19.29 -9.11 0.45
C PRO A 315 -20.57 -8.90 1.29
N GLN A 316 -20.42 -8.32 2.47
CA GLN A 316 -21.49 -7.70 3.25
C GLN A 316 -21.25 -6.18 3.27
N ILE A 317 -22.18 -5.41 2.71
CA ILE A 317 -22.04 -3.97 2.50
C ILE A 317 -22.74 -3.22 3.64
N SER A 318 -22.07 -2.19 4.16
CA SER A 318 -22.61 -1.19 5.08
C SER A 318 -22.29 0.22 4.57
N GLU A 319 -22.70 1.27 5.29
CA GLU A 319 -22.50 2.66 4.86
C GLU A 319 -21.03 3.07 4.68
N SER A 320 -20.11 2.49 5.45
CA SER A 320 -18.68 2.87 5.43
C SER A 320 -17.71 1.69 5.34
N LEU A 321 -18.23 0.46 5.41
CA LEU A 321 -17.44 -0.76 5.43
C LEU A 321 -17.98 -1.78 4.43
N ILE A 322 -17.07 -2.49 3.78
CA ILE A 322 -17.37 -3.73 3.06
C ILE A 322 -16.65 -4.86 3.79
N VAL A 323 -17.41 -5.82 4.32
CA VAL A 323 -16.88 -7.00 5.02
C VAL A 323 -16.86 -8.17 4.04
N MET A 324 -15.68 -8.62 3.66
CA MET A 324 -15.47 -9.79 2.81
C MET A 324 -15.31 -11.01 3.70
N LYS A 325 -16.26 -11.96 3.66
CA LYS A 325 -16.17 -13.23 4.39
C LYS A 325 -15.72 -14.35 3.47
N GLN A 326 -14.73 -15.12 3.89
CA GLN A 326 -14.27 -16.26 3.11
C GLN A 326 -15.35 -17.35 3.06
N GLN A 327 -15.59 -17.87 1.87
CA GLN A 327 -16.54 -18.93 1.62
C GLN A 327 -15.86 -20.30 1.66
N PRO A 328 -16.53 -21.35 2.20
CA PRO A 328 -15.98 -22.70 2.23
C PRO A 328 -15.71 -23.23 0.82
N GLU A 329 -14.73 -24.14 0.67
CA GLU A 329 -14.31 -24.74 -0.62
C GLU A 329 -15.47 -25.34 -1.44
N VAL A 330 -16.51 -25.84 -0.75
CA VAL A 330 -17.74 -26.34 -1.38
C VAL A 330 -18.41 -25.24 -2.22
N GLY A 331 -18.32 -23.98 -1.80
CA GLY A 331 -18.77 -22.82 -2.55
C GLY A 331 -18.12 -22.66 -3.93
N LYS A 332 -16.86 -23.10 -4.10
CA LYS A 332 -16.17 -23.07 -5.41
C LYS A 332 -16.77 -24.07 -6.39
N ILE A 333 -17.06 -25.29 -5.91
CA ILE A 333 -17.70 -26.34 -6.71
C ILE A 333 -19.10 -25.90 -7.12
N LEU A 334 -19.87 -25.39 -6.16
CA LEU A 334 -21.23 -24.89 -6.40
C LEU A 334 -21.25 -23.72 -7.39
N THR A 335 -20.31 -22.77 -7.28
CA THR A 335 -20.25 -21.62 -8.20
C THR A 335 -19.96 -22.07 -9.63
N ARG A 336 -18.97 -22.95 -9.83
CA ARG A 336 -18.65 -23.50 -11.16
C ARG A 336 -19.84 -24.22 -11.78
N MET A 337 -20.52 -25.06 -10.99
CA MET A 337 -21.72 -25.76 -11.45
C MET A 337 -22.83 -24.81 -11.91
N ILE A 338 -23.00 -23.66 -11.25
CA ILE A 338 -23.99 -22.64 -11.63
C ILE A 338 -23.54 -21.91 -12.92
N ASP A 339 -22.27 -21.56 -13.03
CA ASP A 339 -21.75 -20.83 -14.19
C ASP A 339 -21.85 -21.65 -15.48
N ASP A 340 -21.66 -22.97 -15.37
CA ASP A 340 -21.75 -23.96 -16.45
C ASP A 340 -23.19 -24.25 -16.92
N LEU A 341 -24.23 -23.69 -16.27
CA LEU A 341 -25.62 -23.82 -16.71
C LEU A 341 -25.83 -23.08 -18.04
N LYS A 342 -25.88 -23.83 -19.13
CA LYS A 342 -26.17 -23.32 -20.48
C LYS A 342 -27.67 -23.40 -20.81
N PRO A 343 -28.17 -22.56 -21.75
CA PRO A 343 -29.46 -22.79 -22.39
C PRO A 343 -29.45 -24.15 -23.09
N ARG A 344 -30.54 -24.92 -23.01
CA ARG A 344 -30.61 -26.30 -23.55
C ARG A 344 -31.95 -26.56 -24.22
N GLU A 345 -31.96 -27.50 -25.16
CA GLU A 345 -33.15 -27.88 -25.94
C GLU A 345 -34.29 -28.47 -25.10
N LEU A 346 -33.98 -29.06 -23.93
CA LEU A 346 -34.94 -29.60 -22.95
C LEU A 346 -34.70 -28.99 -21.55
N PRO A 347 -35.16 -27.75 -21.29
CA PRO A 347 -34.82 -27.00 -20.08
C PRO A 347 -35.28 -27.71 -18.79
N LEU A 348 -36.51 -28.23 -18.79
CA LEU A 348 -37.18 -28.75 -17.59
C LEU A 348 -36.47 -29.96 -16.96
N SER A 349 -36.09 -30.96 -17.76
CA SER A 349 -35.46 -32.19 -17.24
C SER A 349 -34.02 -31.98 -16.80
N ASP A 350 -33.34 -31.03 -17.42
CA ASP A 350 -31.92 -30.79 -17.21
C ASP A 350 -31.66 -29.93 -15.97
N TYR A 351 -32.47 -28.87 -15.77
CA TYR A 351 -32.39 -28.09 -14.54
C TYR A 351 -32.77 -28.90 -13.30
N HIS A 352 -33.72 -29.82 -13.39
CA HIS A 352 -34.08 -30.67 -12.25
C HIS A 352 -32.92 -31.57 -11.83
N LYS A 353 -32.19 -32.17 -12.79
CA LYS A 353 -30.99 -32.98 -12.50
C LYS A 353 -29.87 -32.15 -11.90
N ASP A 354 -29.61 -30.96 -12.44
CA ASP A 354 -28.54 -30.10 -11.94
C ASP A 354 -28.89 -29.52 -10.55
N LEU A 355 -30.16 -29.22 -10.29
CA LEU A 355 -30.68 -28.89 -8.96
C LEU A 355 -30.46 -30.01 -7.95
N LEU A 356 -30.80 -31.26 -8.29
CA LEU A 356 -30.59 -32.41 -7.39
C LEU A 356 -29.11 -32.61 -7.04
N LYS A 357 -28.19 -32.43 -8.00
CA LYS A 357 -26.74 -32.49 -7.73
C LYS A 357 -26.29 -31.38 -6.77
N LEU A 358 -26.77 -30.14 -6.97
CA LEU A 358 -26.44 -29.02 -6.08
C LEU A 358 -26.96 -29.27 -4.66
N LEU A 359 -28.20 -29.74 -4.53
CA LEU A 359 -28.80 -30.07 -3.24
C LEU A 359 -28.03 -31.20 -2.53
N ASP A 360 -27.53 -32.19 -3.28
CA ASP A 360 -26.74 -33.28 -2.69
C ASP A 360 -25.39 -32.79 -2.13
N ILE A 361 -24.72 -31.88 -2.84
CA ILE A 361 -23.48 -31.25 -2.36
C ILE A 361 -23.76 -30.37 -1.12
N LEU A 362 -24.88 -29.66 -1.10
CA LEU A 362 -25.27 -28.78 0.01
C LEU A 362 -25.59 -29.52 1.31
N LYS A 363 -25.92 -30.82 1.27
CA LYS A 363 -26.11 -31.63 2.49
C LYS A 363 -24.87 -31.68 3.39
N ASN A 364 -23.68 -31.54 2.79
CA ASN A 364 -22.40 -31.60 3.49
C ASN A 364 -21.88 -30.21 3.89
N VAL A 365 -22.66 -29.15 3.67
CA VAL A 365 -22.29 -27.77 4.01
C VAL A 365 -22.93 -27.39 5.34
N PRO A 366 -22.20 -26.69 6.24
CA PRO A 366 -22.80 -26.11 7.44
C PRO A 366 -24.02 -25.23 7.09
N PRO A 367 -25.10 -25.27 7.87
CA PRO A 367 -26.32 -24.51 7.59
C PRO A 367 -26.13 -23.02 7.90
N ASP A 368 -25.36 -22.33 7.05
CA ASP A 368 -25.33 -20.87 6.98
C ASP A 368 -26.45 -20.41 6.04
N GLU A 369 -27.48 -19.79 6.61
CA GLU A 369 -28.68 -19.38 5.89
C GLU A 369 -28.38 -18.37 4.77
N GLU A 370 -27.48 -17.41 5.02
CA GLU A 370 -27.14 -16.37 4.06
C GLU A 370 -26.31 -16.95 2.92
N PHE A 371 -25.37 -17.82 3.25
CA PHE A 371 -24.60 -18.60 2.28
C PHE A 371 -25.52 -19.41 1.36
N ILE A 372 -26.37 -20.27 1.92
CA ILE A 372 -27.23 -21.18 1.15
C ILE A 372 -28.22 -20.38 0.28
N LYS A 373 -28.83 -19.32 0.82
CA LYS A 373 -29.72 -18.44 0.05
C LYS A 373 -29.00 -17.75 -1.10
N SER A 374 -27.73 -17.34 -0.92
CA SER A 374 -26.95 -16.69 -1.97
C SER A 374 -26.72 -17.61 -3.18
N PHE A 375 -26.44 -18.90 -2.95
CA PHE A 375 -26.31 -19.89 -4.02
C PHE A 375 -27.64 -20.16 -4.70
N GLY A 376 -28.72 -20.30 -3.92
CA GLY A 376 -30.07 -20.41 -4.47
C GLY A 376 -30.38 -19.22 -5.39
N SER A 377 -30.05 -18.01 -4.96
CA SER A 377 -30.28 -16.79 -5.73
C SER A 377 -29.48 -16.74 -7.02
N LYS A 378 -28.19 -17.14 -7.01
CA LYS A 378 -27.37 -17.25 -8.22
C LYS A 378 -27.92 -18.30 -9.19
N PHE A 379 -28.32 -19.47 -8.69
CA PHE A 379 -28.92 -20.54 -9.49
C PHE A 379 -30.23 -20.07 -10.12
N GLY A 380 -31.13 -19.48 -9.33
CA GLY A 380 -32.40 -18.93 -9.80
C GLY A 380 -32.20 -17.85 -10.88
N LYS A 381 -31.28 -16.90 -10.64
CA LYS A 381 -30.93 -15.86 -11.62
C LYS A 381 -30.48 -16.46 -12.95
N LYS A 382 -29.65 -17.51 -12.92
CA LYS A 382 -29.17 -18.17 -14.14
C LYS A 382 -30.30 -18.90 -14.88
N MET A 383 -31.23 -19.54 -14.15
CA MET A 383 -32.39 -20.19 -14.74
C MET A 383 -33.28 -19.20 -15.49
N ILE A 384 -33.61 -18.05 -14.88
CA ILE A 384 -34.48 -17.06 -15.50
C ILE A 384 -33.79 -16.37 -16.70
N GLN A 385 -32.48 -16.12 -16.62
CA GLN A 385 -31.69 -15.60 -17.76
C GLN A 385 -31.66 -16.55 -18.95
N ASN A 386 -31.58 -17.86 -18.71
CA ASN A 386 -31.63 -18.84 -19.80
C ASN A 386 -33.05 -18.95 -20.36
N TYR A 387 -34.09 -18.87 -19.51
CA TYR A 387 -35.48 -18.79 -19.98
C TYR A 387 -35.74 -17.56 -20.86
N GLU A 388 -35.19 -16.40 -20.50
CA GLU A 388 -35.24 -15.18 -21.33
C GLU A 388 -34.65 -15.41 -22.72
N LYS A 389 -33.51 -16.10 -22.80
CA LYS A 389 -32.85 -16.43 -24.06
C LYS A 389 -33.65 -17.44 -24.88
N ASP A 390 -34.18 -18.48 -24.23
CA ASP A 390 -34.92 -19.55 -24.89
C ASP A 390 -36.26 -19.06 -25.46
N ARG A 391 -36.87 -18.05 -24.83
CA ARG A 391 -38.18 -17.51 -25.22
C ARG A 391 -38.15 -16.07 -25.76
N SER A 392 -36.97 -15.52 -25.99
CA SER A 392 -36.77 -14.14 -26.45
C SER A 392 -37.54 -13.11 -25.62
N VAL A 393 -37.49 -13.23 -24.30
CA VAL A 393 -38.15 -12.28 -23.38
C VAL A 393 -37.26 -11.07 -23.17
N GLU A 394 -37.71 -9.90 -23.64
CA GLU A 394 -36.99 -8.63 -23.44
C GLU A 394 -37.40 -7.89 -22.16
N LYS A 395 -38.65 -8.08 -21.70
CA LYS A 395 -39.19 -7.42 -20.50
C LYS A 395 -40.21 -8.30 -19.78
N TRP A 396 -40.10 -8.35 -18.45
CA TRP A 396 -41.04 -9.08 -17.60
C TRP A 396 -42.29 -8.27 -17.27
N ASN A 397 -43.43 -8.96 -17.24
CA ASN A 397 -44.69 -8.49 -16.66
C ASN A 397 -45.26 -9.59 -15.73
N ALA A 398 -46.29 -9.25 -14.94
CA ALA A 398 -46.86 -10.15 -13.94
C ALA A 398 -47.35 -11.49 -14.55
N GLU A 399 -48.04 -11.44 -15.69
CA GLU A 399 -48.58 -12.63 -16.37
C GLU A 399 -47.47 -13.56 -16.89
N MET A 400 -46.47 -13.00 -17.57
CA MET A 400 -45.31 -13.75 -18.05
C MET A 400 -44.53 -14.39 -16.89
N PHE A 401 -44.40 -13.66 -15.78
CA PHE A 401 -43.73 -14.17 -14.60
C PHE A 401 -44.52 -15.28 -13.90
N VAL A 402 -45.85 -15.19 -13.81
CA VAL A 402 -46.70 -16.28 -13.33
C VAL A 402 -46.56 -17.53 -14.19
N ASN A 403 -46.52 -17.39 -15.50
CA ASN A 403 -46.30 -18.53 -16.40
C ASN A 403 -44.91 -19.16 -16.19
N TYR A 404 -43.88 -18.34 -16.01
CA TYR A 404 -42.55 -18.81 -15.64
C TYR A 404 -42.56 -19.55 -14.30
N LEU A 405 -43.21 -19.01 -13.26
CA LEU A 405 -43.30 -19.64 -11.94
C LEU A 405 -44.01 -21.00 -12.00
N LYS A 406 -45.05 -21.14 -12.81
CA LYS A 406 -45.72 -22.43 -13.04
C LYS A 406 -44.76 -23.46 -13.65
N GLU A 407 -44.01 -23.10 -14.68
CA GLU A 407 -43.03 -24.01 -15.29
C GLU A 407 -41.86 -24.33 -14.34
N ALA A 408 -41.34 -23.30 -13.66
CA ALA A 408 -40.22 -23.44 -12.74
C ALA A 408 -40.60 -24.25 -11.49
N SER A 409 -41.86 -24.21 -11.04
CA SER A 409 -42.36 -25.00 -9.91
C SER A 409 -42.20 -26.51 -10.14
N ILE A 410 -42.36 -26.96 -11.40
CA ILE A 410 -42.13 -28.35 -11.80
C ILE A 410 -40.66 -28.72 -11.62
N ILE A 411 -39.74 -27.82 -12.00
CA ILE A 411 -38.29 -28.03 -11.87
C ILE A 411 -37.88 -28.17 -10.40
N ILE A 412 -38.45 -27.38 -9.50
CA ILE A 412 -38.16 -27.44 -8.06
C ILE A 412 -39.05 -28.44 -7.31
N GLY A 413 -39.82 -29.28 -8.02
CA GLY A 413 -40.65 -30.33 -7.45
C GLY A 413 -41.69 -29.81 -6.46
N GLN A 414 -42.33 -28.68 -6.79
CA GLN A 414 -43.36 -28.03 -5.98
C GLN A 414 -44.74 -28.20 -6.60
N ASP A 415 -45.70 -28.56 -5.75
CA ASP A 415 -47.13 -28.45 -6.04
C ASP A 415 -47.55 -27.04 -5.62
N SER A 416 -47.76 -26.17 -6.61
CA SER A 416 -48.03 -24.76 -6.36
C SER A 416 -49.04 -24.17 -7.33
N ASN A 417 -49.87 -23.26 -6.83
CA ASN A 417 -50.85 -22.50 -7.60
C ASN A 417 -50.46 -21.02 -7.59
N TRP A 418 -50.12 -20.50 -8.77
CA TRP A 418 -49.73 -19.10 -8.95
C TRP A 418 -50.82 -18.32 -9.68
N SER A 419 -51.13 -17.13 -9.17
CA SER A 419 -52.16 -16.23 -9.70
C SER A 419 -51.78 -14.76 -9.54
N ASN A 420 -52.30 -13.92 -10.43
CA ASN A 420 -52.22 -12.47 -10.28
C ASN A 420 -53.36 -12.00 -9.39
N VAL A 421 -53.03 -11.34 -8.28
CA VAL A 421 -54.02 -10.66 -7.42
C VAL A 421 -54.31 -9.26 -7.96
N SER A 422 -53.27 -8.59 -8.50
CA SER A 422 -53.38 -7.31 -9.21
C SER A 422 -52.20 -7.15 -10.19
N GLU A 423 -52.16 -6.04 -10.93
CA GLU A 423 -51.02 -5.70 -11.81
C GLU A 423 -49.68 -5.57 -11.07
N SER A 424 -49.71 -5.39 -9.75
CA SER A 424 -48.52 -5.19 -8.90
C SER A 424 -48.32 -6.26 -7.84
N VAL A 425 -49.19 -7.27 -7.77
CA VAL A 425 -49.11 -8.32 -6.74
C VAL A 425 -49.39 -9.70 -7.33
N ILE A 426 -48.41 -10.59 -7.16
CA ILE A 426 -48.52 -12.02 -7.50
C ILE A 426 -48.66 -12.81 -6.20
N HIS A 427 -49.58 -13.78 -6.21
CA HIS A 427 -49.81 -14.69 -5.10
C HIS A 427 -49.55 -16.14 -5.52
N GLY A 428 -48.78 -16.84 -4.70
CA GLY A 428 -48.50 -18.26 -4.82
C GLY A 428 -48.92 -19.02 -3.58
N GLU A 429 -49.66 -20.10 -3.78
CA GLU A 429 -49.99 -21.06 -2.74
C GLU A 429 -49.19 -22.35 -3.00
N ILE A 430 -48.28 -22.71 -2.09
CA ILE A 430 -47.50 -23.95 -2.17
C ILE A 430 -48.10 -24.97 -1.20
N THR A 431 -48.65 -26.05 -1.76
CA THR A 431 -49.31 -27.13 -1.01
C THR A 431 -48.39 -28.35 -0.82
N GLY A 432 -47.30 -28.45 -1.59
CA GLY A 432 -46.33 -29.53 -1.49
C GLY A 432 -44.96 -29.15 -2.04
N CYS A 433 -43.89 -29.65 -1.41
CA CYS A 433 -42.53 -29.53 -1.95
C CYS A 433 -41.73 -30.81 -1.66
N ASN A 434 -41.58 -31.63 -2.70
CA ASN A 434 -40.96 -32.96 -2.62
C ASN A 434 -39.46 -32.88 -2.31
N LEU A 435 -38.81 -31.75 -2.64
CA LEU A 435 -37.40 -31.52 -2.33
C LEU A 435 -37.16 -31.05 -0.89
N VAL A 436 -38.19 -30.53 -0.21
CA VAL A 436 -38.11 -30.10 1.19
C VAL A 436 -38.53 -31.22 2.15
N LYS A 437 -39.53 -32.02 1.78
CA LYS A 437 -39.94 -33.23 2.52
C LYS A 437 -39.24 -34.46 1.94
N CYS A 438 -38.06 -34.82 2.45
CA CYS A 438 -37.38 -36.07 2.09
C CYS A 438 -37.51 -37.09 3.22
N ASN A 439 -38.05 -38.28 2.93
CA ASN A 439 -38.20 -39.39 3.89
C ASN A 439 -38.96 -39.05 5.19
N GLY A 440 -39.87 -38.07 5.15
CA GLY A 440 -40.66 -37.66 6.32
C GLY A 440 -40.08 -36.51 7.14
N ASP A 441 -38.81 -36.14 6.90
CA ASP A 441 -38.14 -35.02 7.57
C ASP A 441 -38.03 -33.78 6.67
N ILE A 442 -38.11 -32.60 7.28
CA ILE A 442 -38.01 -31.30 6.61
C ILE A 442 -36.52 -30.92 6.49
N SER A 443 -36.00 -30.88 5.26
CA SER A 443 -34.66 -30.35 4.99
C SER A 443 -34.68 -28.82 5.02
N VAL A 444 -34.25 -28.25 6.15
CA VAL A 444 -34.12 -26.80 6.35
C VAL A 444 -33.18 -26.18 5.31
N THR A 445 -32.06 -26.85 5.00
CA THR A 445 -31.09 -26.45 3.97
C THR A 445 -31.73 -26.35 2.58
N ASN A 446 -32.52 -27.35 2.17
CA ASN A 446 -33.19 -27.32 0.88
C ASN A 446 -34.24 -26.21 0.82
N CYS A 447 -34.95 -25.97 1.93
CA CYS A 447 -35.91 -24.87 2.02
C CYS A 447 -35.21 -23.50 1.89
N MET A 448 -34.07 -23.29 2.57
CA MET A 448 -33.27 -22.07 2.45
C MET A 448 -32.78 -21.85 1.02
N PHE A 449 -32.30 -22.91 0.35
CA PHE A 449 -31.83 -22.84 -1.02
C PHE A 449 -32.96 -22.44 -1.99
N ILE A 450 -34.12 -23.09 -1.87
CA ILE A 450 -35.31 -22.80 -2.68
C ILE A 450 -35.81 -21.37 -2.43
N LYS A 451 -35.81 -20.88 -1.19
CA LYS A 451 -36.11 -19.47 -0.91
C LYS A 451 -35.12 -18.52 -1.61
N GLY A 452 -33.85 -18.89 -1.63
CA GLY A 452 -32.82 -18.20 -2.42
C GLY A 452 -33.16 -18.15 -3.91
N ILE A 453 -33.61 -19.26 -4.51
CA ILE A 453 -34.03 -19.34 -5.91
C ILE A 453 -35.12 -18.31 -6.23
N PHE A 454 -36.18 -18.24 -5.41
CA PHE A 454 -37.24 -17.25 -5.58
C PHE A 454 -36.71 -15.81 -5.56
N ASN A 455 -35.82 -15.49 -4.63
CA ASN A 455 -35.17 -14.18 -4.58
C ASN A 455 -34.37 -13.90 -5.86
N GLY A 456 -33.67 -14.92 -6.40
CA GLY A 456 -32.94 -14.83 -7.67
C GLY A 456 -33.86 -14.49 -8.85
N TRP A 457 -35.01 -15.14 -8.94
CA TRP A 457 -36.00 -14.88 -9.99
C TRP A 457 -36.59 -13.47 -9.90
N VAL A 458 -37.07 -13.08 -8.72
CA VAL A 458 -37.74 -11.79 -8.51
C VAL A 458 -36.77 -10.62 -8.71
N ASN A 459 -35.57 -10.70 -8.11
CA ASN A 459 -34.57 -9.63 -8.26
C ASN A 459 -34.09 -9.46 -9.70
N HIS A 460 -34.04 -10.54 -10.48
CA HIS A 460 -33.65 -10.44 -11.89
C HIS A 460 -34.78 -9.89 -12.76
N ALA A 461 -36.03 -10.35 -12.56
CA ALA A 461 -37.16 -9.91 -13.36
C ALA A 461 -37.58 -8.45 -13.11
N PHE A 462 -37.55 -7.99 -11.86
CA PHE A 462 -38.15 -6.71 -11.47
C PHE A 462 -37.20 -5.74 -10.73
N GLY A 463 -36.02 -6.22 -10.27
CA GLY A 463 -35.09 -5.39 -9.51
C GLY A 463 -35.64 -4.95 -8.14
N ALA A 464 -34.93 -4.04 -7.47
CA ALA A 464 -35.41 -3.40 -6.24
C ALA A 464 -36.40 -2.27 -6.59
N PRO A 465 -37.57 -2.13 -5.92
CA PRO A 465 -37.84 -2.52 -4.52
C PRO A 465 -38.78 -3.73 -4.34
N SER A 466 -38.87 -4.65 -5.30
CA SER A 466 -39.79 -5.80 -5.21
C SER A 466 -39.62 -6.56 -3.88
N LYS A 467 -40.73 -6.80 -3.17
CA LYS A 467 -40.74 -7.44 -1.85
C LYS A 467 -41.38 -8.81 -1.91
N LEU A 468 -40.63 -9.82 -1.48
CA LEU A 468 -41.09 -11.18 -1.32
C LEU A 468 -41.47 -11.43 0.15
N VAL A 469 -42.73 -11.77 0.41
CA VAL A 469 -43.23 -12.07 1.75
C VAL A 469 -43.70 -13.52 1.80
N TYR A 470 -43.12 -14.29 2.74
CA TYR A 470 -43.57 -15.64 3.06
C TYR A 470 -44.52 -15.58 4.26
N ASN A 471 -45.75 -16.08 4.10
CA ASN A 471 -46.68 -16.23 5.20
C ASN A 471 -46.92 -17.72 5.46
N ASN A 472 -46.42 -18.21 6.60
CA ASN A 472 -46.80 -19.52 7.11
C ASN A 472 -48.08 -19.30 7.92
N GLY A 473 -49.23 -19.62 7.34
CA GLY A 473 -50.53 -19.35 7.95
C GLY A 473 -50.59 -19.81 9.41
N ALA A 474 -50.89 -18.88 10.32
CA ALA A 474 -51.21 -19.18 11.70
C ALA A 474 -52.50 -20.02 11.75
N GLY A 475 -52.39 -21.34 11.69
CA GLY A 475 -53.49 -22.28 11.93
C GLY A 475 -53.81 -23.31 10.83
N ARG A 476 -53.13 -23.32 9.67
CA ARG A 476 -53.22 -24.41 8.68
C ARG A 476 -51.82 -24.94 8.37
N THR A 477 -51.52 -26.15 8.82
CA THR A 477 -50.15 -26.69 8.93
C THR A 477 -49.51 -27.16 7.63
N ASP A 478 -50.16 -27.04 6.47
CA ASP A 478 -49.70 -27.68 5.22
C ASP A 478 -49.59 -26.76 4.00
N VAL A 479 -49.79 -25.45 4.15
CA VAL A 479 -49.78 -24.49 3.03
C VAL A 479 -48.83 -23.32 3.32
N CYS A 480 -47.94 -23.03 2.37
CA CYS A 480 -47.04 -21.88 2.41
C CYS A 480 -47.51 -20.84 1.37
N GLU A 481 -47.88 -19.65 1.83
CA GLU A 481 -48.29 -18.55 0.97
C GLU A 481 -47.10 -17.64 0.66
N ILE A 482 -46.97 -17.25 -0.60
CA ILE A 482 -45.94 -16.32 -1.09
C ILE A 482 -46.62 -15.15 -1.78
N TYR A 483 -46.27 -13.94 -1.34
CA TYR A 483 -46.69 -12.70 -1.98
C TYR A 483 -45.47 -12.00 -2.58
N ILE A 484 -45.58 -11.63 -3.86
CA ILE A 484 -44.56 -10.88 -4.60
C ILE A 484 -45.17 -9.52 -4.95
N ALA A 485 -44.69 -8.48 -4.30
CA ALA A 485 -44.99 -7.10 -4.68
C ALA A 485 -43.98 -6.65 -5.75
N LEU A 486 -44.48 -6.30 -6.93
CA LEU A 486 -43.69 -5.92 -8.11
C LEU A 486 -43.21 -4.47 -8.07
#